data_AF-W1UR56-F1
#
_entry.id   AF-W1UR56-F1
#
_cell.length_a   1.000
_cell.length_b   1.000
_cell.length_c   1.000
_cell.angle_alpha   90.00
_cell.angle_beta   90.00
_cell.angle_gamma   90.00
#
_symmetry.space_group_name_H-M   'P 1'
#
loop_
_entity.id
_entity.type
_entity.pdbx_description
1 polymer ?
#
loop_
_entity_poly.entity_id
_entity_poly.type
_entity_poly.pdbx_seq_one_letter_code
_entity_poly.pdbx_strand_id
1 'polypeptide(L)'
;MLGLPASTPEEGVESFAKAVYELGERVGIQMNFKAQGVDEKEWKEHSRELAFLAYEDQCSPANPRLPMVDHMQEIIEDSYYGYKERPGRRK
;
A
#
# COMPACT_ATOMS: atom_id res chain seq x y z
N MET A 1 12.90 -17.84 9.93
CA MET A 1 11.68 -17.20 10.48
C MET A 1 12.05 -15.78 10.93
N LEU A 2 11.18 -14.78 10.75
CA LEU A 2 11.52 -13.36 10.96
C LEU A 2 11.46 -12.87 12.42
N GLY A 3 11.02 -13.70 13.36
CA GLY A 3 10.93 -13.32 14.78
C GLY A 3 9.78 -12.35 15.11
N LEU A 4 8.77 -12.24 14.23
CA LEU A 4 7.60 -11.38 14.43
C LEU A 4 6.43 -12.15 15.10
N PRO A 5 5.58 -11.48 15.89
CA PRO A 5 4.36 -12.07 16.43
C PRO A 5 3.45 -12.61 15.31
N ALA A 6 3.01 -13.85 15.42
CA ALA A 6 2.21 -14.54 14.40
C ALA A 6 1.42 -15.72 14.99
N SER A 7 0.88 -15.55 16.19
CA SER A 7 0.07 -16.56 16.89
C SER A 7 -1.25 -16.83 16.17
N THR A 8 -1.73 -15.86 15.38
CA THR A 8 -2.81 -16.03 14.40
C THR A 8 -2.38 -15.50 13.03
N PRO A 9 -3.04 -15.92 11.93
CA PRO A 9 -2.80 -15.34 10.60
C PRO A 9 -2.95 -13.82 10.58
N GLU A 10 -3.95 -13.28 11.27
CA GLU A 10 -4.23 -11.85 11.35
C GLU A 10 -3.10 -11.08 12.03
N GLU A 11 -2.60 -11.61 13.15
CA GLU A 11 -1.44 -11.06 13.87
C GLU A 11 -0.19 -11.11 13.00
N GLY A 12 0.02 -12.20 12.27
CA GLY A 12 1.14 -12.35 11.34
C GLY A 12 1.12 -11.33 10.21
N VAL A 13 -0.06 -11.04 9.64
CA VAL A 13 -0.21 -10.00 8.60
C VAL A 13 0.09 -8.61 9.15
N GLU A 14 -0.47 -8.27 10.31
CA GLU A 14 -0.26 -6.96 10.95
C GLU A 14 1.21 -6.75 11.35
N SER A 15 1.82 -7.74 12.00
CA SER A 15 3.20 -7.63 12.46
C SER A 15 4.18 -7.51 11.30
N PHE A 16 3.92 -8.23 10.21
CA PHE A 16 4.74 -8.16 9.01
C PHE A 16 4.60 -6.81 8.28
N ALA A 17 3.38 -6.33 8.06
CA ALA A 17 3.14 -5.03 7.44
C ALA A 17 3.81 -3.89 8.22
N LYS A 18 3.67 -3.91 9.55
CA LYS A 18 4.34 -2.96 10.45
C LYS A 18 5.86 -3.05 10.35
N ALA A 19 6.44 -4.25 10.37
CA ALA A 19 7.88 -4.44 10.28
C ALA A 19 8.47 -3.93 8.94
N VAL A 20 7.72 -4.08 7.84
CA VAL A 20 8.11 -3.53 6.52
C VAL A 20 8.08 -2.01 6.54
N TYR A 21 7.04 -1.40 7.12
CA TYR A 21 6.96 0.06 7.29
C TYR A 21 8.13 0.61 8.12
N GLU A 22 8.38 0.02 9.29
CA GLU A 22 9.47 0.42 10.19
C GLU A 22 10.85 0.22 9.56
N LEU A 23 11.03 -0.82 8.73
CA LEU A 23 12.26 -0.99 7.95
C LEU A 23 12.44 0.18 6.97
N GLY A 24 11.41 0.54 6.23
CA GLY A 24 11.44 1.66 5.30
C GLY A 24 11.86 2.98 5.96
N GLU A 25 11.27 3.30 7.11
CA GLU A 25 11.69 4.49 7.88
C GLU A 25 13.16 4.40 8.33
N ARG A 26 13.62 3.24 8.82
CA ARG A 26 15.02 3.05 9.27
C ARG A 26 16.04 3.20 8.15
N VAL A 27 15.70 2.85 6.91
CA VAL A 27 16.58 3.03 5.75
C VAL A 27 16.41 4.40 5.07
N GLY A 28 15.63 5.30 5.68
CA GLY A 28 15.49 6.68 5.23
C GLY A 28 14.44 6.91 4.15
N ILE A 29 13.53 5.97 3.91
CA ILE A 29 12.43 6.14 2.95
C ILE A 29 11.32 6.97 3.61
N GLN A 30 10.85 7.99 2.89
CA GLN A 30 9.60 8.66 3.19
C GLN A 30 8.42 7.77 2.73
N MET A 31 7.83 7.03 3.66
CA MET A 31 6.88 5.94 3.41
C MET A 31 5.46 6.40 2.98
N ASN A 32 5.35 7.50 2.25
CA ASN A 32 4.13 7.98 1.60
C ASN A 32 4.45 9.04 0.52
N PHE A 33 3.53 9.24 -0.42
CA PHE A 33 3.73 10.20 -1.51
C PHE A 33 3.62 11.67 -1.05
N LYS A 34 2.81 11.96 -0.02
CA LYS A 34 2.70 13.32 0.55
C LYS A 34 4.04 13.86 1.04
N ALA A 35 4.81 13.05 1.75
CA ALA A 35 6.12 13.39 2.30
C ALA A 35 7.20 13.52 1.21
N GLN A 36 7.00 12.84 0.07
CA GLN A 36 7.85 12.95 -1.11
C GLN A 36 7.53 14.17 -2.00
N GLY A 37 6.56 15.00 -1.59
CA GLY A 37 6.26 16.27 -2.25
C GLY A 37 5.25 16.18 -3.40
N VAL A 38 4.48 15.09 -3.49
CA VAL A 38 3.42 14.96 -4.49
C VAL A 38 2.20 15.81 -4.08
N ASP A 39 1.67 16.60 -5.02
CA ASP A 39 0.48 17.42 -4.79
C ASP A 39 -0.77 16.56 -4.58
N GLU A 40 -1.55 16.86 -3.54
CA GLU A 40 -2.71 16.05 -3.17
C GLU A 40 -3.83 16.13 -4.21
N LYS A 41 -3.99 17.28 -4.86
CA LYS A 41 -5.03 17.48 -5.86
C LYS A 41 -4.69 16.71 -7.12
N GLU A 42 -3.45 16.84 -7.60
CA GLU A 42 -2.93 16.07 -8.75
C GLU A 42 -3.01 14.56 -8.47
N TRP A 43 -2.62 14.11 -7.27
CA TRP A 43 -2.73 12.71 -6.88
C TRP A 43 -4.15 12.17 -6.98
N LYS A 44 -5.12 12.90 -6.42
CA LYS A 44 -6.53 12.50 -6.45
C LYS A 44 -7.11 12.53 -7.86
N GLU A 45 -6.76 13.54 -8.65
CA GLU A 45 -7.19 13.70 -10.04
C GLU A 45 -6.76 12.49 -10.90
N HIS A 46 -5.53 12.00 -10.72
CA HIS A 46 -4.98 10.89 -11.49
C HIS A 46 -5.13 9.51 -10.83
N SER A 47 -5.62 9.43 -9.59
CA SER A 47 -5.74 8.16 -8.84
C SER A 47 -6.51 7.06 -9.58
N ARG A 48 -7.59 7.43 -10.30
CA ARG A 48 -8.40 6.49 -11.09
C ARG A 48 -7.66 5.98 -12.31
N GLU A 49 -6.94 6.85 -13.00
CA GLU A 49 -6.13 6.51 -14.16
C GLU A 49 -5.00 5.55 -13.77
N LEU A 50 -4.28 5.87 -12.67
CA LEU A 50 -3.27 4.99 -12.10
C LEU A 50 -3.83 3.61 -11.75
N ALA A 51 -5.06 3.53 -11.24
CA ALA A 51 -5.71 2.26 -10.96
C ALA A 51 -5.99 1.44 -12.22
N PHE A 52 -6.41 2.07 -13.32
CA PHE A 52 -6.57 1.37 -14.60
C PHE A 52 -5.22 0.88 -15.16
N LEU A 53 -4.18 1.71 -15.11
CA LEU A 53 -2.85 1.32 -15.56
C LEU A 53 -2.30 0.14 -14.73
N ALA A 54 -2.51 0.17 -13.42
CA ALA A 54 -2.14 -0.94 -12.54
C ALA A 54 -2.94 -2.22 -12.87
N TYR A 55 -4.22 -2.12 -13.23
CA TYR A 55 -5.02 -3.28 -13.65
C TYR A 55 -4.46 -3.95 -14.91
N GLU A 56 -4.09 -3.14 -15.90
CA GLU A 56 -3.66 -3.58 -17.24
C GLU A 56 -2.18 -4.02 -17.27
N ASP A 57 -1.44 -3.77 -16.19
CA ASP A 57 -0.06 -4.18 -16.07
C ASP A 57 0.10 -5.70 -16.17
N GLN A 58 1.12 -6.16 -16.90
CA GLN A 58 1.36 -7.58 -17.16
C GLN A 58 1.71 -8.37 -15.89
N CYS A 59 2.07 -7.71 -14.79
CA CYS A 59 2.27 -8.35 -13.49
C CYS A 59 0.94 -8.65 -12.77
N SER A 60 -0.13 -7.91 -13.04
CA SER A 60 -1.41 -8.03 -12.31
C SER A 60 -2.10 -9.40 -12.40
N PRO A 61 -2.06 -10.13 -13.52
CA PRO A 61 -2.62 -11.49 -13.60
C PRO A 61 -1.99 -12.50 -12.63
N ALA A 62 -0.76 -12.26 -12.16
CA ALA A 62 -0.07 -13.13 -11.22
C ALA A 62 -0.41 -12.80 -9.74
N ASN A 63 -1.12 -11.71 -9.47
CA ASN A 63 -1.49 -11.35 -8.11
C ASN A 63 -2.46 -12.41 -7.52
N PRO A 64 -2.27 -12.87 -6.28
CA PRO A 64 -3.10 -13.93 -5.69
C PRO A 64 -4.59 -13.56 -5.56
N ARG A 65 -4.92 -12.27 -5.70
CA ARG A 65 -6.28 -11.74 -5.74
C ARG A 65 -6.44 -10.91 -7.01
N LEU A 66 -7.49 -11.15 -7.81
CA LEU A 66 -7.78 -10.30 -8.96
C LEU A 66 -7.92 -8.82 -8.50
N PRO A 67 -7.07 -7.90 -8.99
CA PRO A 67 -7.05 -6.55 -8.50
C PRO A 67 -8.17 -5.74 -9.18
N MET A 68 -9.36 -5.68 -8.58
CA MET A 68 -10.42 -4.82 -9.09
C MET A 68 -9.96 -3.35 -9.10
N VAL A 69 -10.29 -2.59 -10.15
CA VAL A 69 -9.88 -1.17 -10.30
C VAL A 69 -10.22 -0.35 -9.06
N ASP A 70 -11.41 -0.54 -8.48
CA ASP A 70 -11.83 0.18 -7.27
C ASP A 70 -10.96 -0.17 -6.04
N HIS A 71 -10.44 -1.41 -5.96
CA HIS A 71 -9.52 -1.80 -4.88
C HIS A 71 -8.13 -1.20 -5.07
N MET A 72 -7.64 -1.13 -6.32
CA MET A 72 -6.37 -0.48 -6.61
C MET A 72 -6.45 1.02 -6.33
N GLN A 73 -7.53 1.68 -6.71
CA GLN A 73 -7.73 3.09 -6.42
C GLN A 73 -7.69 3.37 -4.91
N GLU A 74 -8.34 2.52 -4.09
CA GLU A 74 -8.27 2.64 -2.63
C GLU A 74 -6.82 2.54 -2.12
N ILE A 75 -6.04 1.56 -2.60
CA ILE A 75 -4.63 1.39 -2.21
C ILE A 75 -3.78 2.59 -2.64
N ILE A 76 -4.00 3.09 -3.86
CA ILE A 76 -3.31 4.26 -4.42
C ILE A 76 -3.62 5.49 -3.55
N GLU A 77 -4.89 5.77 -3.26
CA GLU A 77 -5.28 6.90 -2.42
C GLU A 77 -4.73 6.79 -0.99
N ASP A 78 -4.73 5.59 -0.41
CA ASP A 78 -4.19 5.38 0.94
C ASP A 78 -2.66 5.55 1.00
N SER A 79 -1.96 5.15 -0.05
CA SER A 79 -0.50 5.32 -0.15
C SER A 79 -0.05 6.78 -0.16
N TYR A 80 -0.94 7.73 -0.45
CA TYR A 80 -0.65 9.16 -0.33
C TYR A 80 -0.35 9.58 1.10
N TYR A 81 -1.09 9.03 2.06
CA TYR A 81 -0.97 9.34 3.49
C TYR A 81 -0.04 8.36 4.21
N GLY A 82 0.07 7.13 3.70
CA GLY A 82 0.96 6.09 4.21
C GLY A 82 0.40 5.30 5.37
N TYR A 83 1.08 4.19 5.70
CA TYR A 83 0.61 3.18 6.66
C TYR A 83 0.28 3.75 8.05
N LYS A 84 1.03 4.74 8.53
CA LYS A 84 0.82 5.36 9.85
C LYS A 84 -0.53 6.06 9.99
N GLU A 85 -1.01 6.69 8.91
CA GLU A 85 -2.30 7.38 8.89
C GLU A 85 -3.40 6.48 8.32
N ARG A 86 -3.06 5.69 7.30
CA ARG A 86 -3.96 4.80 6.57
C ARG A 86 -3.31 3.41 6.40
N PRO A 87 -3.47 2.50 7.36
CA PRO A 87 -2.82 1.19 7.35
C PRO A 87 -3.40 0.18 6.33
N GLY A 88 -4.38 0.60 5.53
CA GLY A 88 -5.15 -0.25 4.63
C GLY A 88 -6.28 -1.00 5.34
N ARG A 89 -7.32 -1.35 4.58
CA ARG A 89 -8.51 -2.06 5.09
C ARG A 89 -8.33 -3.56 4.90
N ARG A 90 -8.60 -4.34 5.95
CA ARG A 90 -8.77 -5.80 5.81
C ARG A 90 -10.07 -6.07 5.04
N LYS A 91 -10.00 -6.86 3.98
CA LYS A 91 -11.12 -7.23 3.11
C LYS A 91 -11.16 -8.74 2.92
#